data_AF-A0A261V2E0-F1
#
_entry.id   AF-A0A261V2E0-F1
#
_cell.length_a   1.000
_cell.length_b   1.000
_cell.length_c   1.000
_cell.angle_alpha   90.00
_cell.angle_beta   90.00
_cell.angle_gamma   90.00
#
_symmetry.space_group_name_H-M   'P 1'
#
loop_
_entity.id
_entity.type
_entity.pdbx_description
1 polymer ?
#
loop_
_entity_poly.entity_id
_entity_poly.type
_entity_poly.pdbx_seq_one_letter_code
_entity_poly.pdbx_strand_id
1 'polypeptide(L)'
;MMTRFGRASAAVVTAFALTIPLLQGCATSSPSDPRVVAAETDKPFNSWLNTLLTQVKADPKYRRLPLDTEAQEEEFMVWLHNAYHHRVTKEEFSAWVNSQYPNHQYEVSFIVSRLP
;
A
#
# COMPACT_ATOMS: atom_id res chain seq x y z
N MET A 1 -61.26 -44.64 -21.57
CA MET A 1 -61.68 -43.94 -22.79
C MET A 1 -60.42 -43.47 -23.51
N MET A 2 -60.19 -43.94 -24.74
CA MET A 2 -59.08 -43.58 -25.66
C MET A 2 -59.01 -42.06 -25.86
N THR A 3 -57.83 -41.44 -26.05
CA THR A 3 -57.12 -41.25 -27.34
C THR A 3 -55.69 -40.70 -27.05
N ARG A 4 -54.56 -41.24 -27.57
CA ARG A 4 -53.96 -41.30 -28.94
C ARG A 4 -52.80 -40.28 -29.12
N PHE A 5 -51.63 -40.83 -29.49
CA PHE A 5 -50.51 -40.33 -30.35
C PHE A 5 -49.94 -38.91 -30.11
N GLY A 6 -48.63 -38.65 -30.22
CA GLY A 6 -47.64 -39.32 -31.07
C GLY A 6 -46.19 -38.96 -30.76
N ARG A 7 -45.32 -39.56 -31.57
CA ARG A 7 -43.86 -39.67 -31.45
C ARG A 7 -43.17 -38.35 -31.80
N ALA A 8 -42.09 -38.03 -31.09
CA ALA A 8 -40.97 -37.30 -31.68
C ALA A 8 -39.67 -37.68 -30.95
N SER A 9 -38.90 -38.54 -31.59
CA SER A 9 -37.49 -38.78 -31.29
C SER A 9 -36.69 -37.52 -31.63
N ALA A 10 -35.82 -37.08 -30.73
CA ALA A 10 -34.61 -36.34 -31.09
C ALA A 10 -33.60 -36.47 -29.94
N ALA A 11 -32.74 -37.49 -30.06
CA ALA A 11 -31.51 -37.54 -29.31
C ALA A 11 -30.61 -36.39 -29.79
N VAL A 12 -30.19 -35.52 -28.88
CA VAL A 12 -29.03 -34.66 -29.10
C VAL A 12 -28.03 -35.00 -28.01
N VAL A 13 -27.13 -35.90 -28.37
CA VAL A 13 -25.90 -36.19 -27.62
C VAL A 13 -25.00 -34.99 -27.82
N THR A 14 -24.98 -34.07 -26.86
CA THR A 14 -24.02 -32.96 -26.88
C THR A 14 -22.69 -33.50 -26.37
N ALA A 15 -21.78 -33.74 -27.31
CA ALA A 15 -20.44 -34.25 -27.09
C ALA A 15 -19.55 -33.29 -26.29
N PHE A 16 -18.65 -33.91 -25.53
CA PHE A 16 -17.51 -33.33 -24.83
C PHE A 16 -16.46 -32.69 -25.79
N ALA A 17 -15.57 -31.90 -25.17
CA ALA A 17 -14.41 -31.16 -25.69
C ALA A 17 -14.77 -29.74 -26.15
N LEU A 18 -14.24 -28.68 -25.54
CA LEU A 18 -12.81 -28.38 -25.47
C LEU A 18 -12.41 -27.71 -24.15
N THR A 19 -11.31 -28.21 -23.61
CA THR A 19 -10.45 -27.58 -22.61
C THR A 19 -10.04 -26.17 -23.03
N ILE A 20 -10.37 -25.17 -22.21
CA ILE A 20 -9.63 -23.91 -22.19
C ILE A 20 -8.94 -23.84 -20.83
N PRO A 21 -7.62 -24.05 -20.75
CA PRO A 21 -6.88 -23.63 -19.58
C PRO A 21 -6.78 -22.12 -19.68
N LEU A 22 -7.75 -21.40 -19.13
CA LEU A 22 -7.49 -20.01 -18.76
C LEU A 22 -6.55 -20.08 -17.56
N LEU A 23 -5.26 -20.18 -17.87
CA LEU A 23 -4.19 -19.60 -17.08
C LEU A 23 -4.54 -18.11 -16.94
N GLN A 24 -5.44 -17.80 -16.01
CA GLN A 24 -5.46 -16.47 -15.41
C GLN A 24 -4.17 -16.41 -14.58
N GLY A 25 -3.10 -16.03 -15.28
CA GLY A 25 -1.85 -15.70 -14.67
C GLY A 25 -2.13 -14.76 -13.51
N CYS A 26 -1.56 -15.12 -12.36
CA CYS A 26 -1.49 -14.29 -11.17
C CYS A 26 -0.71 -13.02 -11.50
N ALA A 27 -1.33 -12.08 -12.21
CA ALA A 27 -0.99 -10.68 -12.07
C ALA A 27 -1.77 -10.20 -10.83
N THR A 28 -1.37 -10.69 -9.65
CA THR A 28 -1.61 -9.96 -8.41
C THR A 28 -0.75 -8.70 -8.46
N SER A 29 -1.16 -7.73 -9.28
CA SER A 29 -0.95 -6.35 -8.92
C SER A 29 -1.84 -6.14 -7.69
N SER A 30 -1.27 -6.37 -6.51
CA SER A 30 -1.90 -5.94 -5.27
C SER A 30 -2.28 -4.46 -5.47
N PRO A 31 -3.55 -4.08 -5.27
CA PRO A 31 -3.94 -2.68 -5.36
C PRO A 31 -3.05 -1.89 -4.41
N SER A 32 -2.21 -0.99 -4.94
CA SER A 32 -1.40 -0.08 -4.14
C SER A 32 -2.34 0.69 -3.21
N ASP A 33 -1.99 0.79 -1.92
CA ASP A 33 -2.81 1.51 -0.96
C ASP A 33 -3.02 2.96 -1.45
N PRO A 34 -4.27 3.42 -1.64
CA PRO A 34 -4.57 4.78 -2.10
C PRO A 34 -3.92 5.88 -1.26
N ARG A 35 -3.63 5.61 0.03
CA ARG A 35 -2.93 6.53 0.93
C ARG A 35 -1.48 6.72 0.54
N VAL A 36 -0.81 5.64 0.13
CA VAL A 36 0.57 5.65 -0.36
C VAL A 36 0.63 6.40 -1.68
N VAL A 37 -0.28 6.10 -2.61
CA VAL A 37 -0.38 6.80 -3.90
C VAL A 37 -0.61 8.31 -3.69
N ALA A 38 -1.45 8.69 -2.72
CA ALA A 38 -1.66 10.09 -2.39
C ALA A 38 -0.38 10.77 -1.86
N ALA A 39 0.42 10.09 -1.04
CA ALA A 39 1.70 10.61 -0.56
C ALA A 39 2.73 10.74 -1.70
N GLU A 40 2.84 9.72 -2.56
CA GLU A 40 3.79 9.70 -3.69
C GLU A 40 3.48 10.76 -4.75
N THR A 41 2.20 11.08 -4.98
CA THR A 41 1.79 12.05 -6.01
C THR A 41 1.73 13.49 -5.50
N ASP A 42 1.89 13.71 -4.20
CA ASP A 42 1.86 15.02 -3.56
C ASP A 42 3.18 15.77 -3.76
N LYS A 43 3.21 16.70 -4.71
CA LYS A 43 4.43 17.45 -5.06
C LYS A 43 4.98 18.30 -3.90
N PRO A 44 4.18 19.12 -3.17
CA PRO A 44 4.65 19.83 -1.99
C PRO A 44 5.30 18.92 -0.94
N PHE A 45 4.64 17.81 -0.61
CA PHE A 45 5.18 16.85 0.35
C PHE A 45 6.50 16.25 -0.13
N ASN A 46 6.58 15.81 -1.39
CA ASN A 46 7.82 15.25 -1.94
C ASN A 46 8.98 16.25 -1.96
N SER A 47 8.71 17.52 -2.25
CA SER A 47 9.72 18.59 -2.21
C SER A 47 10.28 18.78 -0.80
N TRP A 48 9.38 18.82 0.20
CA TRP A 48 9.76 18.86 1.61
C TRP A 48 10.52 17.60 2.04
N LEU A 49 10.05 16.42 1.64
CA LEU A 49 10.69 15.14 1.96
C LEU A 49 12.12 15.07 1.39
N ASN A 50 12.33 15.52 0.15
CA ASN A 50 13.67 15.59 -0.45
C ASN A 50 14.60 16.54 0.32
N THR A 51 14.07 17.64 0.84
CA THR A 51 14.81 18.56 1.72
C THR A 51 15.17 17.89 3.04
N LEU A 52 14.22 17.18 3.68
CA LEU A 52 14.45 16.40 4.89
C LEU A 52 15.54 15.34 4.66
N LEU A 53 15.46 14.57 3.57
CA LEU A 53 16.44 13.55 3.21
C LEU A 53 17.84 14.12 3.00
N THR A 54 17.95 15.33 2.44
CA THR A 54 19.23 16.04 2.30
C THR A 54 19.82 16.38 3.67
N GLN A 55 18.98 16.85 4.61
CA GLN A 55 19.41 17.18 5.97
C GLN A 55 19.78 15.92 6.76
N VAL A 56 19.06 14.81 6.58
CA VAL A 56 19.39 13.50 7.15
C VAL A 56 20.79 13.06 6.70
N LYS A 57 21.09 13.13 5.40
CA LYS A 57 22.41 12.76 4.86
C LYS A 57 23.55 13.63 5.39
N ALA A 58 23.25 14.88 5.74
CA ALA A 58 24.23 15.83 6.26
C ALA A 58 24.47 15.69 7.78
N ASP A 59 23.61 14.98 8.51
CA ASP A 59 23.72 14.81 9.96
C ASP A 59 24.48 13.50 10.31
N PRO A 60 25.71 13.59 10.86
CA PRO A 60 26.50 12.40 11.22
C PRO A 60 25.93 11.60 12.40
N LYS A 61 24.98 12.17 13.16
CA LYS A 61 24.31 11.48 14.28
C LYS A 61 23.07 10.72 13.83
N TYR A 62 22.54 11.02 12.65
CA TYR A 62 21.32 10.40 12.18
C TYR A 62 21.58 8.95 11.75
N ARG A 63 20.94 7.99 12.40
CA ARG A 63 20.96 6.58 11.98
C ARG A 63 19.71 6.28 11.17
N ARG A 64 19.84 5.50 10.10
CA ARG A 64 18.68 5.06 9.31
C ARG A 64 17.67 4.32 10.21
N LEU A 65 16.39 4.65 10.11
CA LEU A 65 15.31 3.87 10.71
C LEU A 65 15.22 2.49 10.01
N PRO A 66 15.00 1.39 10.74
CA PRO A 66 14.91 0.04 10.16
C PRO A 66 13.53 -0.17 9.50
N LEU A 67 13.32 0.54 8.40
CA LEU A 67 12.23 0.31 7.45
C LEU A 67 12.72 -0.76 6.46
N ASP A 68 12.69 -2.03 6.88
CA ASP A 68 13.34 -3.13 6.15
C ASP A 68 12.37 -3.89 5.22
N THR A 69 11.08 -3.53 5.27
CA THR A 69 10.03 -4.12 4.45
C THR A 69 9.21 -3.03 3.75
N GLU A 70 8.68 -3.35 2.58
CA GLU A 70 7.81 -2.45 1.80
C GLU A 70 6.63 -1.96 2.65
N ALA A 71 5.97 -2.85 3.38
CA ALA A 71 4.85 -2.48 4.26
C ALA A 71 5.25 -1.48 5.37
N GLN A 72 6.48 -1.57 5.91
CA GLN A 72 6.97 -0.59 6.88
C GLN A 72 7.27 0.76 6.24
N GLU A 73 7.85 0.76 5.04
CA GLU A 73 8.11 1.98 4.28
C GLU A 73 6.81 2.69 3.90
N GLU A 74 5.83 1.95 3.41
CA GLU A 74 4.49 2.45 3.05
C GLU A 74 3.75 3.03 4.25
N GLU A 75 3.65 2.29 5.36
CA GLU A 75 2.96 2.76 6.56
C GLU A 75 3.66 3.99 7.14
N PHE A 76 4.99 4.01 7.18
CA PHE A 76 5.75 5.18 7.59
C PHE A 76 5.49 6.39 6.69
N MET A 77 5.44 6.19 5.37
CA MET A 77 5.16 7.25 4.39
C MET A 77 3.76 7.84 4.61
N VAL A 78 2.76 7.00 4.84
CA VAL A 78 1.38 7.41 5.13
C VAL A 78 1.31 8.24 6.40
N TRP A 79 1.95 7.78 7.49
CA TRP A 79 1.99 8.51 8.75
C TRP A 79 2.71 9.85 8.62
N LEU A 80 3.84 9.88 7.91
CA LEU A 80 4.61 11.10 7.65
C LEU A 80 3.82 12.11 6.82
N HIS A 81 3.13 11.64 5.77
CA HIS A 81 2.25 12.46 4.93
C HIS A 81 1.09 13.06 5.72
N ASN A 82 0.46 12.25 6.57
CA ASN A 82 -0.61 12.72 7.45
C ASN A 82 -0.11 13.77 8.45
N ALA A 83 1.09 13.58 9.02
CA ALA A 83 1.69 14.55 9.95
C ALA A 83 2.06 15.86 9.25
N TYR A 84 2.59 15.79 8.02
CA TYR A 84 2.90 16.94 7.18
C TYR A 84 1.65 17.79 6.87
N HIS A 85 0.51 17.15 6.63
CA HIS A 85 -0.77 17.82 6.39
C HIS A 85 -1.58 18.12 7.64
N HIS A 86 -1.00 17.97 8.84
CA HIS A 86 -1.66 18.18 10.13
C HIS A 86 -2.93 17.33 10.34
N ARG A 87 -3.06 16.20 9.65
CA ARG A 87 -4.15 15.22 9.86
C ARG A 87 -3.92 14.38 11.11
N VAL A 88 -2.65 14.20 11.48
CA VAL A 88 -2.21 13.75 12.80
C VAL A 88 -1.26 14.80 13.37
N THR A 89 -1.23 14.91 14.69
CA THR A 89 -0.32 15.83 15.38
C THR A 89 1.12 15.32 15.32
N LYS A 90 2.08 16.23 15.57
CA LYS A 90 3.50 15.88 15.67
C LYS A 90 3.74 14.90 16.82
N GLU A 91 3.00 15.06 17.91
CA GLU A 91 3.04 14.23 19.10
C GLU A 91 2.53 12.82 18.79
N GLU A 92 1.38 12.69 18.13
CA GLU A 92 0.81 11.40 17.71
C GLU A 92 1.74 10.66 16.74
N PHE A 93 2.26 11.36 15.74
CA PHE A 93 3.26 10.80 14.83
C PHE A 93 4.49 10.33 15.60
N SER A 94 5.05 11.18 16.48
CA SER A 94 6.24 10.83 17.26
C SER A 94 6.00 9.63 18.18
N ALA A 95 4.83 9.55 18.82
CA ALA A 95 4.47 8.46 19.71
C ALA A 95 4.34 7.14 18.93
N TRP A 96 3.71 7.19 17.76
CA TRP A 96 3.62 6.04 16.86
C TRP A 96 5.00 5.55 16.42
N VAL A 97 5.85 6.43 15.86
CA VAL A 97 7.20 6.02 15.39
C VAL A 97 8.05 5.51 16.56
N ASN A 98 8.03 6.18 17.72
CA ASN A 98 8.79 5.74 18.90
C ASN A 98 8.31 4.39 19.45
N SER A 99 7.03 4.03 19.28
CA SER A 99 6.52 2.71 19.66
C SER A 99 7.08 1.59 18.79
N GLN A 100 7.29 1.86 17.49
CA GLN A 100 7.83 0.90 16.53
C GLN A 100 9.36 0.83 16.60
N TYR A 101 10.02 1.97 16.86
CA TYR A 101 11.47 2.13 16.83
C TYR A 101 12.01 2.75 18.13
N PRO A 102 11.92 2.04 19.28
CA PRO A 102 12.21 2.59 20.60
C PRO A 102 13.69 2.89 20.86
N ASN A 103 14.60 2.62 19.92
CA ASN A 103 16.02 2.96 20.04
C ASN A 103 16.43 4.10 19.08
N HIS A 104 15.46 4.80 18.50
CA HIS A 104 15.66 5.82 17.46
C HIS A 104 15.04 7.19 17.80
N GLN A 105 14.93 7.54 19.09
CA GLN A 105 14.28 8.78 19.53
C GLN A 105 14.93 10.05 18.95
N TYR A 106 16.25 10.02 18.73
CA TYR A 106 16.96 11.11 18.08
C TYR A 106 16.45 11.34 16.66
N GLU A 107 16.39 10.27 15.86
CA GLU A 107 15.91 10.28 14.49
C GLU A 107 14.46 10.75 14.41
N VAL A 108 13.59 10.24 15.30
CA VAL A 108 12.19 10.66 15.38
C VAL A 108 12.08 12.15 15.70
N SER A 109 12.81 12.62 16.71
CA SER A 109 12.82 14.02 17.10
C SER A 109 13.37 14.93 15.99
N PHE A 110 14.38 14.45 15.25
CA PHE A 110 14.95 15.13 14.10
C PHE A 110 13.90 15.33 12.99
N ILE A 111 13.13 14.30 12.65
CA ILE A 111 12.05 14.39 11.65
C ILE A 111 10.96 15.33 12.14
N VAL A 112 10.50 15.14 13.38
CA VAL A 112 9.39 15.90 13.97
C VAL A 112 9.68 17.39 14.03
N SER A 113 10.90 17.79 14.36
CA SER A 113 11.28 19.21 14.42
C SER A 113 11.28 19.92 13.06
N ARG A 114 11.14 19.16 11.96
CA ARG A 114 11.15 19.65 10.57
C ARG A 114 9.80 19.51 9.88
N LEU A 115 8.82 18.88 10.53
CA LEU A 115 7.43 18.93 10.08
C LEU A 115 6.96 20.40 10.09
N PRO A 116 6.17 20.83 9.09
CA PRO A 116 5.59 22.16 9.05
C PRO A 116 4.73 22.47 10.28
#